data_AF-A0A4R8RRB5-F1
#
_entry.id   AF-A0A4R8RRB5-F1
#
_cell.length_a   1.000
_cell.length_b   1.000
_cell.length_c   1.000
_cell.angle_alpha   90.00
_cell.angle_beta   90.00
_cell.angle_gamma   90.00
#
_symmetry.space_group_name_H-M   'P 1'
#
loop_
_entity.id
_entity.type
_entity.pdbx_description
1 polymer ?
#
loop_
_entity_poly.entity_id
_entity_poly.type
_entity_poly.pdbx_seq_one_letter_code
_entity_poly.pdbx_strand_id
1 'polypeptide(L)'
;MRFTAATLALWATAALASPSARGLYLRSAEEVKDELLPISEMTFTGPVTVGGPDVTLQGDASAIYGQILALNPEYDVKDFSGPAERGLEARQSTTTCNFGTPVERYYSQCASAITSLLVLGTSYCSVAPATCARVACSNSCSMYLCNNQFSGVSVYCQDIAADMGIIVSRCGVDNGNGDTRARGQLSFTGHYTYLTQQAC
;
A
#
# COMPACT_ATOMS: atom_id res chain seq x y z
N MET A 1 33.99 -44.49 -29.99
CA MET A 1 32.70 -43.76 -29.94
C MET A 1 32.60 -43.09 -28.57
N ARG A 2 32.50 -41.76 -28.52
CA ARG A 2 32.35 -40.96 -27.30
C ARG A 2 30.88 -40.54 -27.21
N PHE A 3 30.18 -40.90 -26.13
CA PHE A 3 28.82 -40.42 -25.86
C PHE A 3 28.92 -39.23 -24.91
N THR A 4 28.58 -38.04 -25.38
CA THR A 4 28.33 -36.86 -24.54
C THR A 4 26.88 -36.88 -24.08
N ALA A 5 26.65 -37.06 -22.79
CA ALA A 5 25.34 -36.88 -22.17
C ALA A 5 25.13 -35.39 -21.86
N ALA A 6 24.12 -34.77 -22.48
CA ALA A 6 23.66 -33.43 -22.13
C ALA A 6 22.59 -33.56 -21.03
N THR A 7 22.91 -33.07 -19.84
CA THR A 7 21.97 -32.94 -18.71
C THR A 7 20.99 -31.80 -18.98
N LEU A 8 19.71 -32.13 -19.18
CA LEU A 8 18.60 -31.17 -19.19
C LEU A 8 18.20 -30.86 -17.74
N ALA A 9 18.49 -29.64 -17.28
CA ALA A 9 17.96 -29.11 -16.03
C ALA A 9 16.51 -28.65 -16.26
N LEU A 10 15.54 -29.38 -15.72
CA LEU A 10 14.14 -28.94 -15.70
C LEU A 10 13.94 -27.90 -14.59
N TRP A 11 13.72 -26.64 -14.99
CA TRP A 11 13.16 -25.62 -14.12
C TRP A 11 11.66 -25.87 -13.98
N ALA A 12 11.22 -26.38 -12.83
CA ALA A 12 9.81 -26.55 -12.54
C ALA A 12 9.21 -25.20 -12.10
N THR A 13 8.60 -24.47 -13.02
CA THR A 13 7.72 -23.34 -12.70
C THR A 13 6.41 -23.87 -12.15
N ALA A 14 6.13 -23.62 -10.87
CA ALA A 14 4.83 -23.91 -10.26
C ALA A 14 3.79 -22.95 -10.85
N ALA A 15 2.83 -23.50 -11.60
CA ALA A 15 1.72 -22.74 -12.17
C ALA A 15 0.46 -23.01 -11.33
N LEU A 16 -0.14 -21.95 -10.78
CA LEU A 16 -1.39 -22.05 -10.03
C LEU A 16 -2.56 -21.88 -11.00
N ALA A 17 -3.56 -22.77 -10.90
CA ALA A 17 -4.71 -22.77 -11.77
C ALA A 17 -5.94 -22.24 -11.01
N SER A 18 -6.54 -21.16 -11.48
CA SER A 18 -7.79 -20.61 -10.96
C SER A 18 -8.96 -20.90 -11.91
N PRO A 19 -10.15 -21.29 -11.42
CA PRO A 19 -11.30 -21.50 -12.29
C PRO A 19 -11.88 -20.14 -12.74
N SER A 20 -11.99 -19.95 -14.06
CA SER A 20 -12.86 -18.92 -14.66
C SER A 20 -13.93 -19.59 -15.53
N ALA A 21 -15.01 -18.87 -15.83
CA ALA A 21 -16.17 -19.36 -16.60
C ALA A 21 -15.88 -19.83 -18.04
N ARG A 22 -14.61 -19.89 -18.46
CA ARG A 22 -14.13 -20.42 -19.75
C ARG A 22 -13.02 -21.48 -19.62
N GLY A 23 -12.85 -22.10 -18.45
CA GLY A 23 -11.86 -23.14 -18.20
C GLY A 23 -10.64 -22.64 -17.41
N LEU A 24 -9.79 -23.59 -17.00
CA LEU A 24 -8.55 -23.35 -16.25
C LEU A 24 -7.47 -22.80 -17.20
N TYR A 25 -6.97 -21.61 -16.90
CA TYR A 25 -5.81 -21.01 -17.59
C TYR A 25 -4.67 -20.87 -16.59
N LEU A 26 -3.47 -21.34 -16.97
CA LEU A 26 -2.24 -21.14 -16.20
C LEU A 26 -1.69 -19.76 -16.54
N ARG A 27 -1.52 -18.90 -15.53
CA ARG A 27 -0.94 -17.56 -15.72
C ARG A 27 0.47 -17.53 -15.14
N SER A 28 1.39 -16.91 -15.85
CA SER A 28 2.77 -16.73 -15.35
C SER A 28 2.82 -15.57 -14.34
N ALA A 29 3.80 -15.59 -13.43
CA ALA A 29 4.02 -14.50 -12.47
C ALA A 29 4.33 -13.15 -13.17
N GLU A 30 4.98 -13.21 -14.35
CA GLU A 30 5.18 -12.06 -15.23
C GLU A 30 3.86 -11.49 -15.77
N GLU A 31 2.87 -12.32 -16.12
CA GLU A 31 1.57 -11.87 -16.65
C GLU A 31 0.73 -11.12 -15.62
N VAL A 32 0.93 -11.41 -14.32
CA VAL A 32 0.27 -10.71 -13.21
C VAL A 32 0.88 -9.33 -12.97
N LYS A 33 2.13 -9.08 -13.39
CA LYS A 33 2.78 -7.77 -13.21
C LYS A 33 2.19 -6.66 -14.07
N ASP A 34 1.57 -7.00 -15.20
CA ASP A 34 0.98 -6.03 -16.14
C ASP A 34 -0.54 -5.86 -15.98
N GLU A 35 -1.18 -6.61 -15.08
CA GLU A 35 -2.61 -6.44 -14.75
C GLU A 35 -2.75 -5.62 -13.46
N LEU A 36 -3.52 -4.52 -13.52
CA LEU A 36 -3.89 -3.75 -12.34
C LEU A 36 -4.52 -4.68 -11.32
N LEU A 37 -3.87 -4.87 -10.17
CA LEU A 37 -4.42 -5.70 -9.08
C LEU A 37 -5.83 -5.19 -8.72
N PRO A 38 -6.79 -6.09 -8.44
CA PRO A 38 -8.13 -5.68 -8.05
C PRO A 38 -8.08 -4.80 -6.81
N ILE A 39 -8.95 -3.79 -6.77
CA ILE A 39 -9.07 -2.90 -5.62
C ILE A 39 -9.96 -3.55 -4.56
N SER A 40 -9.43 -3.69 -3.34
CA SER A 40 -10.12 -4.14 -2.14
C SER A 40 -10.17 -3.02 -1.09
N GLU A 41 -10.95 -3.22 -0.03
CA GLU A 41 -10.93 -2.33 1.12
C GLU A 41 -9.70 -2.61 2.00
N MET A 42 -9.11 -1.54 2.54
CA MET A 42 -8.09 -1.68 3.56
C MET A 42 -8.76 -2.14 4.86
N THR A 43 -8.09 -3.05 5.57
CA THR A 43 -8.51 -3.49 6.90
C THR A 43 -7.63 -2.84 7.95
N PHE A 44 -8.23 -2.09 8.87
CA PHE A 44 -7.57 -1.60 10.08
C PHE A 44 -7.67 -2.65 11.19
N THR A 45 -6.58 -2.90 11.90
CA THR A 45 -6.55 -3.67 13.14
C THR A 45 -5.74 -2.92 14.19
N GLY A 46 -6.39 -2.57 15.31
CA GLY A 46 -5.71 -1.90 16.41
C GLY A 46 -6.66 -1.47 17.52
N PRO A 47 -6.11 -0.93 18.62
CA PRO A 47 -6.90 -0.51 19.77
C PRO A 47 -7.59 0.82 19.49
N VAL A 48 -8.84 0.94 19.93
CA VAL A 48 -9.61 2.20 19.89
C VAL A 48 -9.86 2.79 21.28
N THR A 49 -9.53 2.04 22.34
CA THR A 49 -9.61 2.47 23.74
C THR A 49 -8.36 2.01 24.47
N VAL A 50 -7.85 2.83 25.40
CA VAL A 50 -6.62 2.52 26.13
C VAL A 50 -6.81 1.26 26.97
N GLY A 51 -5.99 0.24 26.73
CA GLY A 51 -6.08 -1.07 27.40
C GLY A 51 -7.25 -1.95 26.93
N GLY A 52 -8.01 -1.51 25.93
CA GLY A 52 -9.08 -2.31 25.32
C GLY A 52 -8.57 -3.32 24.30
N PRO A 53 -9.45 -4.22 23.81
CA PRO A 53 -9.10 -5.14 22.74
C PRO A 53 -8.94 -4.40 21.41
N ASP A 54 -8.17 -4.99 20.50
CA ASP A 54 -8.11 -4.55 19.12
C ASP A 54 -9.48 -4.75 18.44
N VAL A 55 -9.83 -3.79 17.58
CA VAL A 55 -11.00 -3.88 16.70
C VAL A 55 -10.55 -4.00 15.26
N THR A 56 -11.41 -4.58 14.43
CA THR A 56 -11.20 -4.67 12.99
C THR A 56 -12.22 -3.81 12.26
N LEU A 57 -11.74 -2.86 11.46
CA LEU A 57 -12.56 -1.92 10.69
C LEU A 57 -12.15 -1.94 9.21
N GLN A 58 -13.07 -1.59 8.31
CA GLN A 58 -12.84 -1.62 6.86
C GLN A 58 -13.16 -0.26 6.23
N GLY A 59 -12.41 0.09 5.20
CA GLY A 59 -12.57 1.34 4.45
C GLY A 59 -11.22 2.02 4.17
N ASP A 60 -11.24 3.26 3.70
CA ASP A 60 -10.04 4.10 3.69
C ASP A 60 -9.78 4.73 5.06
N ALA A 61 -8.63 5.36 5.24
CA ALA A 61 -8.22 5.92 6.53
C ALA A 61 -9.21 6.96 7.08
N SER A 62 -9.85 7.75 6.22
CA SER A 62 -10.83 8.75 6.63
C SER A 62 -12.13 8.10 7.12
N ALA A 63 -12.63 7.10 6.38
CA ALA A 63 -13.81 6.33 6.77
C ALA A 63 -13.59 5.54 8.07
N ILE A 64 -12.40 4.96 8.23
CA ILE A 64 -12.02 4.22 9.43
C ILE A 64 -11.90 5.16 10.63
N TYR A 65 -11.28 6.33 10.47
CA TYR A 65 -11.22 7.32 11.56
C TYR A 65 -12.63 7.76 12.02
N GLY A 66 -13.57 7.93 11.09
CA GLY A 66 -14.98 8.18 11.42
C GLY A 66 -15.63 7.05 12.21
N GLN A 67 -15.34 5.78 11.87
CA GLN A 67 -15.80 4.62 12.64
C GLN A 67 -15.17 4.56 14.04
N ILE A 68 -13.88 4.90 14.17
CA ILE A 68 -13.19 4.98 15.47
C ILE A 68 -13.85 6.02 16.36
N LEU A 69 -14.12 7.23 15.85
CA LEU A 69 -14.78 8.29 16.62
C LEU A 69 -16.20 7.94 17.03
N ALA A 70 -16.90 7.10 16.26
CA ALA A 70 -18.21 6.59 16.64
C ALA A 70 -18.13 5.58 17.81
N LEU A 71 -17.03 4.84 17.92
CA LEU A 71 -16.78 3.89 19.02
C LEU A 71 -16.18 4.57 20.26
N ASN A 72 -15.28 5.53 20.05
CA ASN A 72 -14.62 6.31 21.09
C ASN A 72 -14.48 7.78 20.64
N PRO A 73 -15.41 8.67 21.01
CA PRO A 73 -15.34 10.09 20.68
C PRO A 73 -14.12 10.83 21.27
N GLU A 74 -13.47 10.27 22.30
CA GLU A 74 -12.28 10.85 22.94
C GLU A 74 -10.97 10.26 22.38
N TYR A 75 -11.01 9.53 21.28
CA TYR A 75 -9.83 8.91 20.69
C TYR A 75 -8.74 9.95 20.34
N ASP A 76 -7.55 9.82 20.95
CA ASP A 76 -6.32 10.50 20.56
C ASP A 76 -5.26 9.45 20.19
N VAL A 77 -4.73 9.55 18.97
CA VAL A 77 -3.66 8.67 18.46
C VAL A 77 -2.44 8.63 19.38
N LYS A 78 -2.17 9.72 20.12
CA LYS A 78 -1.03 9.82 21.03
C LYS A 78 -1.08 8.79 22.16
N ASP A 79 -2.29 8.40 22.57
CA ASP A 79 -2.50 7.40 23.62
C ASP A 79 -2.09 5.98 23.18
N PHE A 80 -1.93 5.78 21.87
CA PHE A 80 -1.56 4.52 21.23
C PHE A 80 -0.20 4.57 20.55
N SER A 81 0.46 5.74 20.55
CA SER A 81 1.73 5.94 19.88
C SER A 81 2.89 5.34 20.69
N GLY A 82 3.47 4.25 20.18
CA GLY A 82 4.70 3.65 20.70
C GLY A 82 5.90 3.88 19.77
N PRO A 83 7.13 3.47 20.16
CA PRO A 83 8.27 3.47 19.26
C PRO A 83 8.03 2.48 18.12
N ALA A 84 7.51 2.99 17.00
CA ALA A 84 7.44 2.24 15.75
C ALA A 84 8.76 2.43 15.02
N GLU A 85 9.67 1.47 15.19
CA GLU A 85 10.78 1.35 14.28
C GLU A 85 10.27 0.78 12.96
N ARG A 86 10.50 1.51 11.86
CA ARG A 86 10.33 0.93 10.53
C ARG A 86 11.26 -0.26 10.40
N GLY A 87 10.69 -1.42 10.09
CA GLY A 87 11.42 -2.68 9.96
C GLY A 87 12.58 -2.58 8.95
N LEU A 88 13.50 -3.55 9.00
CA LEU A 88 14.65 -3.64 8.09
C LEU A 88 14.25 -3.57 6.60
N GLU A 89 13.02 -3.92 6.26
CA GLU A 89 12.43 -3.79 4.91
C GLU A 89 12.49 -2.36 4.37
N ALA A 90 12.39 -1.32 5.22
CA ALA A 90 12.55 0.06 4.79
C ALA A 90 13.91 0.33 4.13
N ARG A 91 14.94 -0.41 4.52
CA ARG A 91 16.32 -0.32 3.96
C ARG A 91 16.46 -1.02 2.62
N GLN A 92 15.49 -1.85 2.22
CA GLN A 92 15.48 -2.58 0.95
C GLN A 92 14.47 -2.00 -0.06
N SER A 93 13.98 -0.78 0.19
CA SER A 93 12.99 -0.14 -0.65
C SER A 93 13.59 0.41 -1.95
N THR A 94 12.87 0.26 -3.06
CA THR A 94 13.21 0.85 -4.37
C THR A 94 12.14 1.83 -4.78
N THR A 95 12.54 3.02 -5.25
CA THR A 95 11.61 4.05 -5.71
C THR A 95 11.54 4.07 -7.22
N THR A 96 10.33 4.00 -7.77
CA THR A 96 10.06 4.18 -9.20
C THR A 96 9.36 5.52 -9.41
N CYS A 97 10.12 6.51 -9.87
CA CYS A 97 9.56 7.77 -10.34
C CYS A 97 8.93 7.55 -11.71
N ASN A 98 7.76 8.15 -11.94
CA ASN A 98 6.90 7.94 -13.12
C ASN A 98 5.90 6.77 -13.08
N PHE A 99 5.60 6.26 -11.90
CA PHE A 99 4.42 5.42 -11.71
C PHE A 99 3.16 6.27 -11.53
N GLY A 100 2.08 6.00 -12.28
CA GLY A 100 0.80 6.70 -12.17
C GLY A 100 0.73 8.11 -12.79
N THR A 101 -0.34 8.82 -12.49
CA THR A 101 -0.61 10.19 -12.94
C THR A 101 -0.10 11.20 -11.91
N PRO A 102 0.61 12.27 -12.32
CA PRO A 102 1.12 13.28 -11.39
C PRO A 102 0.02 14.02 -10.64
N VAL A 103 0.11 14.09 -9.31
CA VAL A 103 -0.66 15.04 -8.52
C VAL A 103 0.01 16.40 -8.66
N GLU A 104 -0.66 17.36 -9.31
CA GLU A 104 -0.09 18.68 -9.63
C GLU A 104 0.19 19.56 -8.40
N ARG A 105 -0.49 19.30 -7.29
CA ARG A 105 -0.46 20.13 -6.09
C ARG A 105 -0.41 19.25 -4.84
N TYR A 106 0.65 18.47 -4.69
CA TYR A 106 0.76 17.43 -3.65
C TYR A 106 0.38 17.93 -2.25
N TYR A 107 0.97 19.05 -1.79
CA TYR A 107 0.77 19.47 -0.40
C TYR A 107 -0.68 19.85 -0.14
N SER A 108 -1.32 20.58 -1.06
CA SER A 108 -2.73 20.98 -0.88
C SER A 108 -3.71 19.84 -1.14
N GLN A 109 -3.43 18.96 -2.10
CA GLN A 109 -4.34 17.88 -2.49
C GLN A 109 -4.27 16.68 -1.54
N CYS A 110 -3.09 16.37 -0.99
CA CYS A 110 -2.86 15.16 -0.22
C CYS A 110 -2.88 15.36 1.30
N ALA A 111 -2.84 16.59 1.82
CA ALA A 111 -2.68 16.86 3.24
C ALA A 111 -3.70 16.13 4.13
N SER A 112 -4.99 16.15 3.77
CA SER A 112 -6.01 15.45 4.54
C SER A 112 -5.83 13.93 4.49
N ALA A 113 -5.46 13.38 3.34
CA ALA A 113 -5.23 11.94 3.18
C ALA A 113 -4.03 11.46 4.02
N ILE A 114 -2.93 12.21 4.02
CA ILE A 114 -1.77 11.96 4.90
C ILE A 114 -2.18 12.05 6.37
N THR A 115 -2.94 13.08 6.73
CA THR A 115 -3.39 13.27 8.11
C THR A 115 -4.26 12.10 8.57
N SER A 116 -5.19 11.63 7.73
CA SER A 116 -6.02 10.45 8.04
C SER A 116 -5.19 9.20 8.32
N LEU A 117 -4.08 8.98 7.59
CA LEU A 117 -3.18 7.85 7.86
C LEU A 117 -2.40 8.03 9.17
N LEU A 118 -1.96 9.26 9.46
CA LEU A 118 -1.21 9.57 10.68
C LEU A 118 -2.06 9.43 11.94
N VAL A 119 -3.36 9.76 11.91
CA VAL A 119 -4.25 9.58 13.06
C VAL A 119 -4.59 8.11 13.36
N LEU A 120 -4.33 7.19 12.43
CA LEU A 120 -4.39 5.74 12.71
C LEU A 120 -3.09 5.21 13.34
N GLY A 121 -2.01 6.00 13.28
CA GLY A 121 -0.76 5.80 14.01
C GLY A 121 -0.11 4.44 13.75
N THR A 122 0.30 3.79 14.83
CA THR A 122 0.95 2.48 14.87
C THR A 122 -0.02 1.31 14.85
N SER A 123 -1.27 1.54 14.45
CA SER A 123 -2.22 0.46 14.18
C SER A 123 -1.92 -0.15 12.80
N TYR A 124 -2.37 -1.39 12.59
CA TYR A 124 -2.12 -2.07 11.33
C TYR A 124 -3.14 -1.68 10.27
N CYS A 125 -2.63 -1.33 9.10
CA CYS A 125 -3.35 -1.19 7.85
C CYS A 125 -2.98 -2.38 6.96
N SER A 126 -3.96 -3.21 6.65
CA SER A 126 -3.77 -4.50 5.97
C SER A 126 -4.49 -4.55 4.63
N VAL A 127 -3.91 -5.31 3.70
CA VAL A 127 -4.46 -5.55 2.36
C VAL A 127 -4.43 -7.04 2.03
N ALA A 128 -5.51 -7.52 1.39
CA ALA A 128 -5.67 -8.92 1.04
C ALA A 128 -4.64 -9.39 0.00
N PRO A 129 -4.35 -10.72 -0.08
CA PRO A 129 -3.48 -11.29 -1.10
C PRO A 129 -3.83 -10.84 -2.52
N ALA A 130 -2.81 -10.56 -3.34
CA ALA A 130 -2.98 -10.19 -4.75
C ALA A 130 -4.00 -9.05 -4.99
N THR A 131 -4.08 -8.07 -4.10
CA THR A 131 -4.97 -6.91 -4.22
C THR A 131 -4.25 -5.60 -3.91
N CYS A 132 -4.86 -4.49 -4.32
CA CYS A 132 -4.52 -3.15 -3.85
C CYS A 132 -5.65 -2.59 -3.01
N ALA A 133 -5.35 -1.80 -1.99
CA ALA A 133 -6.35 -1.00 -1.29
C ALA A 133 -6.07 0.49 -1.48
N ARG A 134 -7.11 1.27 -1.74
CA ARG A 134 -7.02 2.73 -1.66
C ARG A 134 -7.04 3.13 -0.19
N VAL A 135 -5.87 3.29 0.39
CA VAL A 135 -5.70 3.47 1.83
C VAL A 135 -6.07 4.87 2.30
N ALA A 136 -5.94 5.86 1.42
CA ALA A 136 -6.37 7.21 1.70
C ALA A 136 -6.65 7.96 0.40
N CYS A 137 -7.62 8.87 0.45
CA CYS A 137 -7.93 9.75 -0.65
C CYS A 137 -8.31 11.14 -0.14
N SER A 138 -7.84 12.19 -0.81
CA SER A 138 -8.30 13.56 -0.60
C SER A 138 -8.25 14.34 -1.90
N ASN A 139 -9.34 15.04 -2.22
CA ASN A 139 -9.50 15.75 -3.50
C ASN A 139 -9.25 14.85 -4.71
N SER A 140 -8.10 14.99 -5.35
CA SER A 140 -7.65 14.13 -6.46
C SER A 140 -6.33 13.41 -6.15
N CYS A 141 -5.96 13.31 -4.89
CA CYS A 141 -4.77 12.61 -4.43
C CYS A 141 -5.18 11.27 -3.81
N SER A 142 -4.87 10.19 -4.53
CA SER A 142 -5.11 8.82 -4.06
C SER A 142 -3.80 8.15 -3.68
N MET A 143 -3.80 7.48 -2.53
CA MET A 143 -2.69 6.69 -2.02
C MET A 143 -3.13 5.24 -1.92
N TYR A 144 -2.24 4.34 -2.28
CA TYR A 144 -2.52 2.92 -2.33
C TYR A 144 -1.46 2.11 -1.60
N LEU A 145 -1.90 1.02 -1.00
CA LEU A 145 -1.08 -0.08 -0.52
C LEU A 145 -1.44 -1.31 -1.33
N CYS A 146 -0.45 -1.94 -1.95
CA CYS A 146 -0.63 -3.06 -2.84
C CYS A 146 0.18 -4.26 -2.42
N ASN A 147 -0.45 -5.42 -2.49
CA ASN A 147 0.12 -6.68 -2.12
C ASN A 147 0.15 -7.61 -3.33
N ASN A 148 1.36 -7.91 -3.78
CA ASN A 148 1.62 -8.83 -4.88
C ASN A 148 1.93 -10.26 -4.41
N GLN A 149 1.71 -10.57 -3.13
CA GLN A 149 1.94 -11.88 -2.52
C GLN A 149 0.64 -12.67 -2.38
N PHE A 150 0.79 -13.96 -2.14
CA PHE A 150 -0.32 -14.90 -1.89
C PHE A 150 -0.79 -14.90 -0.42
N SER A 151 -0.15 -14.11 0.45
CA SER A 151 -0.54 -13.90 1.85
C SER A 151 -0.87 -12.43 2.08
N GLY A 152 -1.74 -12.13 3.06
CA GLY A 152 -2.06 -10.75 3.43
C GLY A 152 -0.82 -9.99 3.90
N VAL A 153 -0.78 -8.69 3.64
CA VAL A 153 0.27 -7.79 4.12
C VAL A 153 -0.35 -6.84 5.13
N SER A 154 0.37 -6.61 6.23
CA SER A 154 0.00 -5.62 7.25
C SER A 154 1.20 -4.72 7.50
N VAL A 155 0.98 -3.42 7.44
CA VAL A 155 1.98 -2.38 7.74
C VAL A 155 1.38 -1.39 8.72
N TYR A 156 2.20 -0.59 9.42
CA TYR A 156 1.65 0.49 10.22
C TYR A 156 1.03 1.56 9.32
N CYS A 157 -0.16 2.05 9.67
CA CYS A 157 -0.86 3.05 8.87
C CYS A 157 -0.01 4.32 8.67
N GLN A 158 0.70 4.75 9.71
CA GLN A 158 1.62 5.89 9.64
C GLN A 158 2.82 5.66 8.72
N ASP A 159 3.26 4.41 8.51
CA ASP A 159 4.40 4.12 7.63
C ASP A 159 4.01 4.38 6.18
N ILE A 160 2.76 4.13 5.80
CA ILE A 160 2.25 4.46 4.46
C ILE A 160 2.30 5.98 4.22
N ALA A 161 1.92 6.78 5.21
CA ALA A 161 2.04 8.24 5.12
C ALA A 161 3.50 8.66 4.93
N ALA A 162 4.41 8.01 5.65
CA ALA A 162 5.82 8.33 5.57
C ALA A 162 6.47 7.82 4.26
N ASP A 163 5.95 6.74 3.66
CA ASP A 163 6.32 6.29 2.32
C ASP A 163 5.95 7.31 1.25
N MET A 164 4.78 7.96 1.37
CA MET A 164 4.41 9.06 0.48
C MET A 164 5.43 10.21 0.58
N GLY A 165 5.91 10.51 1.80
CA GLY A 165 6.99 11.47 2.01
C GLY A 165 8.29 11.09 1.29
N ILE A 166 8.65 9.80 1.29
CA ILE A 166 9.82 9.28 0.54
C ILE A 166 9.60 9.44 -0.97
N ILE A 167 8.41 9.08 -1.48
CA ILE A 167 8.06 9.20 -2.90
C ILE A 167 8.17 10.67 -3.33
N VAL A 168 7.59 11.60 -2.57
CA VAL A 168 7.62 13.03 -2.90
C VAL A 168 9.03 13.59 -2.79
N SER A 169 9.81 13.19 -1.78
CA SER A 169 11.20 13.64 -1.64
C SER A 169 12.10 13.17 -2.78
N ARG A 170 11.83 12.00 -3.39
CA ARG A 170 12.67 11.42 -4.44
C ARG A 170 12.18 11.72 -5.86
N CYS A 171 10.86 11.82 -6.04
CA CYS A 171 10.21 11.93 -7.35
C CYS A 171 9.47 13.26 -7.54
N GLY A 172 9.35 14.08 -6.49
CA GLY A 172 8.71 15.38 -6.54
C GLY A 172 9.52 16.38 -7.37
N VAL A 173 8.79 17.20 -8.13
CA VAL A 173 9.36 18.34 -8.86
C VAL A 173 8.62 19.59 -8.41
N ASP A 174 9.37 20.63 -8.04
CA ASP A 174 8.77 21.91 -7.67
C ASP A 174 8.08 22.55 -8.86
N ASN A 175 6.81 22.93 -8.67
CA ASN A 175 6.01 23.58 -9.71
C ASN A 175 6.14 25.12 -9.72
N GLY A 176 7.15 25.68 -9.03
CA GLY A 176 7.41 27.12 -8.98
C GLY A 176 6.43 27.94 -8.13
N ASN A 177 5.39 27.33 -7.55
CA ASN A 177 4.33 28.00 -6.80
C ASN A 177 4.30 27.64 -5.30
N GLY A 178 5.42 27.10 -4.77
CA GLY A 178 5.46 26.56 -3.40
C GLY A 178 4.70 25.25 -3.20
N ASP A 179 4.38 24.55 -4.30
CA ASP A 179 3.75 23.22 -4.30
C ASP A 179 4.58 22.27 -5.18
N THR A 180 4.42 20.98 -4.93
CA THR A 180 5.22 19.93 -5.59
C THR A 180 4.31 19.09 -6.48
N ARG A 181 4.75 18.86 -7.72
CA ARG A 181 4.19 17.81 -8.58
C ARG A 181 4.81 16.49 -8.20
N ALA A 182 4.00 15.53 -7.78
CA ALA A 182 4.51 14.24 -7.34
C ALA A 182 3.71 13.06 -7.91
N ARG A 183 4.42 12.00 -8.23
CA ARG A 183 3.90 10.65 -8.45
C ARG A 183 5.02 9.66 -8.25
N GLY A 184 4.67 8.42 -7.94
CA GLY A 184 5.64 7.35 -7.89
C GLY A 184 5.18 6.21 -7.02
N GLN A 185 6.04 5.20 -7.00
CA GLN A 185 5.86 3.98 -6.25
C GLN A 185 7.10 3.75 -5.37
N LEU A 186 6.86 3.29 -4.15
CA LEU A 186 7.88 2.75 -3.27
C LEU A 186 7.65 1.25 -3.11
N SER A 187 8.59 0.45 -3.61
CA SER A 187 8.50 -1.01 -3.63
C SER A 187 9.33 -1.63 -2.52
N PHE A 188 8.76 -2.63 -1.87
CA PHE A 188 9.39 -3.51 -0.89
C PHE A 188 9.36 -4.95 -1.42
N THR A 189 9.94 -5.89 -0.68
CA THR A 189 10.01 -7.30 -1.09
C THR A 189 8.62 -7.93 -1.29
N GLY A 190 7.64 -7.59 -0.43
CA GLY A 190 6.30 -8.21 -0.42
C GLY A 190 5.14 -7.27 -0.73
N HIS A 191 5.37 -5.97 -0.89
CA HIS A 191 4.31 -5.01 -1.13
C HIS A 191 4.88 -3.74 -1.75
N TYR A 192 4.00 -2.83 -2.15
CA TYR A 192 4.40 -1.51 -2.57
C TYR A 192 3.33 -0.50 -2.19
N THR A 193 3.76 0.74 -2.00
CA THR A 193 2.86 1.88 -1.84
C THR A 193 3.04 2.82 -3.02
N TYR A 194 1.97 3.49 -3.44
CA TYR A 194 2.08 4.48 -4.51
C TYR A 194 1.10 5.64 -4.36
N LEU A 195 1.50 6.75 -4.98
CA LEU A 195 0.76 8.01 -5.04
C LEU A 195 0.41 8.32 -6.49
N THR A 196 -0.86 8.59 -6.77
CA THR A 196 -1.34 9.00 -8.09
C THR A 196 -2.46 10.01 -8.01
N GLN A 197 -2.61 10.81 -9.06
CA GLN A 197 -3.81 11.60 -9.26
C GLN A 197 -4.97 10.69 -9.66
N GLN A 198 -6.00 10.65 -8.83
CA GLN A 198 -7.27 9.95 -9.07
C GLN A 198 -8.33 10.52 -8.13
N ALA A 199 -9.57 10.61 -8.60
CA ALA A 199 -10.70 11.06 -7.81
C ALA A 199 -11.03 10.10 -6.65
N CYS A 200 -11.44 10.70 -5.54
CA CYS A 200 -12.19 10.06 -4.47
C CYS A 200 -13.67 9.97 -4.91
#